data_AF-A0A8T9CIZ7-F1
#
_entry.id   AF-A0A8T9CIZ7-F1
#
_cell.length_a   1.000
_cell.length_b   1.000
_cell.length_c   1.000
_cell.angle_alpha   90.00
_cell.angle_beta   90.00
_cell.angle_gamma   90.00
#
_symmetry.space_group_name_H-M   'P 1'
#
loop_
_entity.id
_entity.type
_entity.pdbx_description
1 polymer ?
#
loop_
_entity_poly.entity_id
_entity_poly.type
_entity_poly.pdbx_seq_one_letter_code
_entity_poly.pdbx_strand_id
1 'polypeptide(L)'
;MVIGPAGSGKTTLLREGFPSDIIYAPEGARGAEQRLYLTPHVGKQAVIFDIDGTLCAPADADILHRRLWEHALGWLKEKRARQPLNGIILTLDLPDLLTADKRRREHLLQALRSRLQDIRQHLHCQLPVYVVLTRLDLLQGFAALFQSLNRQDRDAILGVTFTRRAHENDDWRTELNAFWQTWVDRMNLALPDLMVAQTHTRASLFSFSRQMQGSREPLVSLLEGLLDGENMNVMLRGVYLTSSLQRGQMDDIFTQSAARQYRLGNNPLASWPLVDTAPYFTRSLFPQALLAEPNLATESRAWLIRSRRRLTVFSATGGVAALLLITGWHHYYN
;
A
#
# COMPACT_ATOMS: atom_id res chain seq x y z
N MET A 1 1.27 -7.80 2.37
CA MET A 1 -0.21 -7.76 2.34
C MET A 1 -0.61 -6.43 1.73
N VAL A 2 -1.62 -6.41 0.84
CA VAL A 2 -2.15 -5.19 0.24
C VAL A 2 -3.46 -4.83 0.94
N ILE A 3 -3.59 -3.58 1.37
CA ILE A 3 -4.79 -3.04 1.99
C ILE A 3 -5.10 -1.65 1.42
N GLY A 4 -6.35 -1.25 1.50
CA GLY A 4 -6.81 0.05 1.00
C GLY A 4 -8.33 0.07 0.77
N PRO A 5 -8.94 1.26 0.65
CA PRO A 5 -10.38 1.41 0.47
C PRO A 5 -10.93 0.66 -0.75
N ALA A 6 -12.22 0.36 -0.77
CA ALA A 6 -12.86 -0.17 -1.98
C ALA A 6 -12.62 0.79 -3.16
N GLY A 7 -12.25 0.25 -4.32
CA GLY A 7 -11.94 1.05 -5.51
C GLY A 7 -10.54 1.69 -5.56
N SER A 8 -9.67 1.48 -4.57
CA SER A 8 -8.29 2.01 -4.54
C SER A 8 -7.30 1.37 -5.53
N GLY A 9 -7.79 0.63 -6.54
CA GLY A 9 -6.92 0.03 -7.57
C GLY A 9 -6.07 -1.18 -7.14
N LYS A 10 -6.26 -1.76 -5.95
CA LYS A 10 -5.47 -2.91 -5.42
C LYS A 10 -5.27 -4.05 -6.41
N THR A 11 -6.38 -4.64 -6.85
CA THR A 11 -6.37 -5.84 -7.69
C THR A 11 -5.78 -5.53 -9.07
N THR A 12 -6.00 -4.32 -9.58
CA THR A 12 -5.40 -3.86 -10.85
C THR A 12 -3.91 -3.64 -10.70
N LEU A 13 -3.45 -3.01 -9.62
CA LEU A 13 -2.03 -2.84 -9.30
C LEU A 13 -1.31 -4.20 -9.24
N LEU A 14 -1.91 -5.20 -8.59
CA LEU A 14 -1.34 -6.54 -8.49
C LEU A 14 -1.31 -7.27 -9.83
N ARG A 15 -2.39 -7.18 -10.62
CA ARG A 15 -2.46 -7.81 -11.94
C ARG A 15 -1.37 -7.31 -12.88
N GLU A 16 -1.09 -6.00 -12.86
CA GLU A 16 -0.17 -5.38 -13.80
C GLU A 16 1.29 -5.35 -13.30
N GLY A 17 1.49 -5.21 -11.99
CA GLY A 17 2.82 -5.03 -11.39
C GLY A 17 3.44 -6.28 -10.81
N PHE A 18 2.62 -7.28 -10.48
CA PHE A 18 3.09 -8.48 -9.81
C PHE A 18 2.74 -9.73 -10.63
N PRO A 19 3.65 -10.23 -11.49
CA PRO A 19 3.44 -11.45 -12.26
C PRO A 19 3.26 -12.62 -11.28
N SER A 20 2.01 -13.04 -11.13
CA SER A 20 1.58 -13.98 -10.10
C SER A 20 0.41 -14.81 -10.58
N ASP A 21 0.34 -16.02 -10.03
CA ASP A 21 -0.78 -16.92 -10.20
C ASP A 21 -1.67 -16.87 -8.95
N ILE A 22 -2.98 -16.98 -9.16
CA ILE A 22 -3.95 -17.09 -8.06
C ILE A 22 -4.12 -18.59 -7.78
N ILE A 23 -3.64 -19.05 -6.63
CA ILE A 23 -3.62 -20.49 -6.27
C ILE A 23 -5.03 -21.04 -6.04
N TYR A 24 -6.01 -20.17 -5.72
CA TYR A 24 -7.35 -20.60 -5.38
C TYR A 24 -8.39 -19.66 -6.00
N ALA A 25 -9.03 -20.13 -7.07
CA ALA A 25 -10.34 -19.66 -7.48
C ALA A 25 -11.31 -20.79 -7.09
N PRO A 26 -12.21 -20.60 -6.11
CA PRO A 26 -13.22 -21.61 -5.83
C PRO A 26 -14.02 -21.81 -7.12
N GLU A 27 -14.06 -23.04 -7.64
CA GLU A 27 -15.02 -23.41 -8.66
C GLU A 27 -16.40 -23.17 -8.08
N GLY A 28 -17.08 -22.14 -8.60
CA GLY A 28 -18.40 -21.77 -8.10
C GLY A 28 -19.33 -22.97 -8.19
N ALA A 29 -19.79 -23.47 -7.04
CA ALA A 29 -20.99 -24.29 -7.02
C ALA A 29 -22.09 -23.47 -7.70
N ARG A 30 -22.58 -23.97 -8.84
CA ARG A 30 -23.59 -23.32 -9.70
C ARG A 30 -24.65 -22.61 -8.84
N GLY A 31 -24.65 -21.27 -8.86
CA GLY A 31 -25.75 -20.45 -8.33
C GLY A 31 -25.46 -19.58 -7.10
N ALA A 32 -24.29 -19.65 -6.46
CA ALA A 32 -23.93 -18.72 -5.38
C ALA A 32 -22.59 -18.03 -5.67
N GLU A 33 -22.61 -16.72 -5.95
CA GLU A 33 -21.38 -15.91 -5.94
C GLU A 33 -20.80 -15.89 -4.53
N GLN A 34 -19.84 -16.77 -4.25
CA GLN A 34 -19.06 -16.68 -3.01
C GLN A 34 -18.12 -15.49 -3.10
N ARG A 35 -18.41 -14.45 -2.32
CA ARG A 35 -17.56 -13.27 -2.24
C ARG A 35 -16.25 -13.62 -1.53
N LEU A 36 -15.15 -13.52 -2.26
CA LEU A 36 -13.80 -13.68 -1.72
C LEU A 36 -13.34 -12.37 -1.09
N TYR A 37 -13.02 -12.42 0.20
CA TYR A 37 -12.49 -11.25 0.92
C TYR A 37 -10.96 -11.21 1.01
N LEU A 38 -10.30 -12.34 0.76
CA LEU A 38 -8.86 -12.48 0.79
C LEU A 38 -8.42 -13.35 -0.39
N THR A 39 -7.62 -12.77 -1.28
CA THR A 39 -7.13 -13.43 -2.49
C THR A 39 -5.61 -13.56 -2.41
N PRO A 40 -5.06 -14.79 -2.34
CA PRO A 40 -3.62 -15.00 -2.33
C PRO A 40 -3.05 -14.98 -3.76
N HIS A 41 -2.19 -14.01 -4.03
CA HIS A 41 -1.37 -13.93 -5.24
C HIS A 41 0.01 -14.51 -4.97
N VAL A 42 0.42 -15.51 -5.74
CA VAL A 42 1.73 -16.16 -5.59
C VAL A 42 2.60 -15.86 -6.79
N GLY A 43 3.67 -15.11 -6.55
CA GLY A 43 4.70 -14.83 -7.54
C GLY A 43 6.02 -15.48 -7.17
N LYS A 44 7.02 -15.31 -8.03
CA LYS A 44 8.36 -15.91 -7.85
C LYS A 44 9.09 -15.42 -6.60
N GLN A 45 8.88 -14.16 -6.22
CA GLN A 45 9.62 -13.48 -5.14
C GLN A 45 8.83 -13.37 -3.84
N ALA A 46 7.49 -13.41 -3.90
CA ALA A 46 6.65 -13.17 -2.74
C ALA A 46 5.26 -13.80 -2.86
N VAL A 47 4.59 -13.93 -1.72
CA VAL A 47 3.15 -14.19 -1.65
C VAL A 47 2.48 -12.92 -1.16
N ILE A 48 1.52 -12.41 -1.92
CA ILE A 48 0.79 -11.19 -1.61
C ILE A 48 -0.67 -11.54 -1.35
N PHE A 49 -1.15 -11.25 -0.15
CA PHE A 49 -2.57 -11.29 0.17
C PHE A 49 -3.22 -9.97 -0.24
N ASP A 50 -4.14 -10.02 -1.22
CA ASP A 50 -5.05 -8.92 -1.57
C ASP A 50 -6.28 -9.01 -0.66
N ILE A 51 -6.56 -7.93 0.07
CA ILE A 51 -7.67 -7.84 1.01
C ILE A 51 -8.77 -6.98 0.38
N ASP A 52 -10.02 -7.47 0.36
CA ASP A 52 -11.17 -6.69 -0.14
C ASP A 52 -11.28 -5.38 0.65
N GLY A 53 -11.52 -4.28 -0.06
CA GLY A 53 -11.67 -2.96 0.53
C GLY A 53 -12.84 -2.84 1.49
N THR A 54 -13.83 -3.74 1.43
CA THR A 54 -14.92 -3.82 2.43
C THR A 54 -14.39 -4.19 3.81
N LEU A 55 -13.37 -5.06 3.89
CA LEU A 55 -12.69 -5.38 5.14
C LEU A 55 -11.86 -4.20 5.65
N CYS A 56 -11.51 -3.24 4.80
CA CYS A 56 -10.77 -2.04 5.20
C CYS A 56 -11.68 -0.91 5.74
N ALA A 57 -13.01 -1.07 5.69
CA ALA A 57 -13.94 -0.11 6.29
C ALA A 57 -13.81 -0.09 7.84
N PRO A 58 -14.18 1.02 8.52
CA PRO A 58 -14.14 1.09 9.98
C PRO A 58 -14.88 -0.07 10.65
N ALA A 59 -14.37 -0.53 11.80
CA ALA A 59 -14.86 -1.71 12.51
C ALA A 59 -16.34 -1.63 12.94
N ASP A 60 -16.90 -0.42 13.03
CA ASP A 60 -18.28 -0.17 13.46
C ASP A 60 -19.32 -0.42 12.35
N ALA A 61 -18.87 -0.61 11.09
CA ALA A 61 -19.77 -0.76 9.96
C ALA A 61 -20.42 -2.15 9.87
N ASP A 62 -19.74 -3.22 10.30
CA ASP A 62 -20.24 -4.60 10.21
C ASP A 62 -19.48 -5.57 11.13
N ILE A 63 -20.23 -6.26 12.00
CA ILE A 63 -19.71 -7.28 12.93
C ILE A 63 -19.07 -8.46 12.17
N LEU A 64 -19.64 -8.85 11.02
CA LEU A 64 -19.14 -9.94 10.20
C LEU A 64 -17.76 -9.61 9.65
N HIS A 65 -17.60 -8.44 9.03
CA HIS A 65 -16.32 -7.99 8.47
C HIS A 65 -15.23 -7.89 9.56
N ARG A 66 -15.59 -7.40 10.75
CA ARG A 66 -14.68 -7.37 11.90
C ARG A 66 -14.20 -8.77 12.28
N ARG A 67 -15.12 -9.73 12.44
CA ARG A 67 -14.75 -11.12 12.79
C ARG A 67 -13.90 -11.79 11.71
N LEU A 68 -14.22 -11.56 10.43
CA LEU A 68 -13.41 -12.07 9.32
C LEU A 68 -11.99 -11.50 9.34
N TRP A 69 -11.85 -10.20 9.62
CA TRP A 69 -10.56 -9.53 9.75
C TRP A 69 -9.74 -10.09 10.92
N GLU A 70 -10.33 -10.17 12.11
CA GLU A 70 -9.68 -10.75 13.29
C GLU A 70 -9.27 -12.22 13.05
N HIS A 71 -10.14 -13.00 12.40
CA HIS A 71 -9.84 -14.38 12.03
C HIS A 71 -8.66 -14.48 11.04
N ALA A 72 -8.62 -13.62 10.01
CA ALA A 72 -7.52 -13.59 9.04
C ALA A 72 -6.18 -13.27 9.71
N LEU A 73 -6.14 -12.30 10.63
CA LEU A 73 -4.94 -11.96 11.41
C LEU A 73 -4.53 -13.10 12.36
N GLY A 74 -5.50 -13.74 13.00
CA GLY A 74 -5.28 -14.92 13.85
C GLY A 74 -4.68 -16.09 13.06
N TRP A 75 -5.21 -16.36 11.87
CA TRP A 75 -4.71 -17.39 10.95
C TRP A 75 -3.27 -17.11 10.51
N LEU A 76 -2.94 -15.87 10.15
CA LEU A 76 -1.56 -15.48 9.81
C LEU A 76 -0.60 -15.71 10.98
N LYS A 77 -1.02 -15.38 12.20
CA LYS A 77 -0.23 -15.58 13.42
C LYS A 77 -0.02 -17.05 13.75
N GLU A 78 -1.00 -17.90 13.50
CA GLU A 78 -0.90 -19.35 13.71
C GLU A 78 0.05 -19.99 12.69
N LYS A 79 -0.13 -19.70 11.39
CA LYS A 79 0.64 -20.33 10.32
C LYS A 79 2.05 -19.77 10.17
N ARG A 80 2.28 -18.49 10.51
CA ARG A 80 3.57 -17.81 10.40
C ARG A 80 3.96 -17.11 11.70
N ALA A 81 4.06 -17.87 12.79
CA ALA A 81 4.27 -17.34 14.14
C ALA A 81 5.51 -16.43 14.33
N ARG A 82 6.61 -16.68 13.60
CA ARG A 82 7.87 -15.89 13.71
C ARG A 82 7.76 -14.54 12.99
N GLN A 83 7.26 -14.54 11.75
CA GLN A 83 7.06 -13.35 10.92
C GLN A 83 5.75 -13.51 10.13
N PRO A 84 4.61 -13.07 10.70
CA PRO A 84 3.29 -13.24 10.07
C PRO A 84 3.18 -12.49 8.74
N LEU A 85 3.78 -11.30 8.66
CA LEU A 85 3.86 -10.47 7.47
C LEU A 85 5.27 -9.89 7.33
N ASN A 86 5.70 -9.63 6.09
CA ASN A 86 6.97 -8.97 5.80
C ASN A 86 6.83 -7.48 5.48
N GLY A 87 5.61 -7.01 5.22
CA GLY A 87 5.31 -5.63 4.89
C GLY A 87 3.85 -5.43 4.47
N ILE A 88 3.44 -4.17 4.48
CA ILE A 88 2.10 -3.71 4.14
C ILE A 88 2.21 -2.75 2.95
N ILE A 89 1.41 -2.98 1.93
CA ILE A 89 1.23 -2.07 0.80
C ILE A 89 -0.12 -1.39 1.00
N LEU A 90 -0.11 -0.11 1.31
CA LEU A 90 -1.29 0.75 1.40
C LEU A 90 -1.57 1.34 0.03
N THR A 91 -2.71 0.98 -0.56
CA THR A 91 -3.15 1.57 -1.82
C THR A 91 -4.15 2.67 -1.56
N LEU A 92 -3.91 3.80 -2.22
CA LEU A 92 -4.77 4.97 -2.14
C LEU A 92 -5.11 5.39 -3.56
N ASP A 93 -6.35 5.85 -3.74
CA ASP A 93 -6.72 6.49 -4.98
C ASP A 93 -6.26 7.95 -4.97
N LEU A 94 -5.47 8.35 -5.97
CA LEU A 94 -4.99 9.71 -6.07
C LEU A 94 -6.13 10.71 -6.37
N PRO A 95 -6.95 10.53 -7.42
CA PRO A 95 -8.12 11.38 -7.67
C PRO A 95 -9.05 11.57 -6.46
N ASP A 96 -9.45 10.50 -5.77
CA ASP A 96 -10.28 10.60 -4.56
C ASP A 96 -9.55 11.39 -3.46
N LEU A 97 -8.24 11.17 -3.24
CA LEU A 97 -7.47 11.94 -2.26
C LEU A 97 -7.44 13.46 -2.57
N LEU A 98 -7.38 13.84 -3.85
CA LEU A 98 -7.34 15.24 -4.28
C LEU A 98 -8.70 15.92 -4.27
N THR A 99 -9.76 15.18 -4.58
CA THR A 99 -11.13 15.71 -4.66
C THR A 99 -11.91 15.55 -3.35
N ALA A 100 -11.38 14.77 -2.40
CA ALA A 100 -12.04 14.54 -1.11
C ALA A 100 -12.09 15.79 -0.23
N ASP A 101 -13.31 16.10 0.22
CA ASP A 101 -13.56 17.05 1.29
C ASP A 101 -12.85 16.66 2.58
N LYS A 102 -12.65 17.63 3.48
CA LYS A 102 -11.98 17.44 4.78
C LYS A 102 -12.54 16.24 5.56
N ARG A 103 -13.87 16.12 5.64
CA ARG A 103 -14.55 15.02 6.35
C ARG A 103 -14.25 13.65 5.72
N ARG A 104 -14.18 13.58 4.39
CA ARG A 104 -13.88 12.33 3.67
C ARG A 104 -12.42 11.92 3.88
N ARG A 105 -11.50 12.88 3.88
CA ARG A 105 -10.08 12.66 4.19
C ARG A 105 -9.87 12.20 5.63
N GLU A 106 -10.54 12.81 6.60
CA GLU A 106 -10.50 12.39 8.01
C GLU A 106 -11.04 10.96 8.19
N HIS A 107 -12.16 10.63 7.53
CA HIS A 107 -12.71 9.28 7.57
C HIS A 107 -11.77 8.24 6.93
N LEU A 108 -11.17 8.57 5.78
CA LEU A 108 -10.15 7.74 5.14
C LEU A 108 -8.97 7.51 6.09
N LEU A 109 -8.45 8.57 6.68
CA LEU A 109 -7.35 8.52 7.64
C LEU A 109 -7.69 7.60 8.83
N GLN A 110 -8.85 7.79 9.46
CA GLN A 110 -9.30 6.98 10.59
C GLN A 110 -9.43 5.50 10.22
N ALA A 111 -9.99 5.18 9.06
CA ALA A 111 -10.14 3.80 8.60
C ALA A 111 -8.78 3.11 8.41
N LEU A 112 -7.84 3.78 7.73
CA LEU A 112 -6.49 3.25 7.51
C LEU A 112 -5.72 3.10 8.83
N ARG A 113 -5.80 4.12 9.69
CA ARG A 113 -5.16 4.14 11.01
C ARG A 113 -5.65 3.00 11.89
N SER A 114 -6.97 2.79 11.95
CA SER A 114 -7.59 1.67 12.68
C SER A 114 -7.08 0.33 12.16
N ARG A 115 -6.98 0.14 10.85
CA ARG A 115 -6.47 -1.12 10.27
C ARG A 115 -4.99 -1.36 10.55
N LEU A 116 -4.15 -0.34 10.48
CA LEU A 116 -2.74 -0.47 10.86
C LEU A 116 -2.59 -0.80 12.35
N GLN A 117 -3.42 -0.19 13.21
CA GLN A 117 -3.46 -0.51 14.64
C GLN A 117 -3.88 -1.97 14.88
N ASP A 118 -4.94 -2.44 14.22
CA ASP A 118 -5.42 -3.83 14.34
C ASP A 118 -4.30 -4.82 13.99
N ILE A 119 -3.62 -4.60 12.86
CA ILE A 119 -2.51 -5.45 12.40
C ILE A 119 -1.40 -5.46 13.44
N ARG A 120 -0.99 -4.29 13.93
CA ARG A 120 0.07 -4.19 14.94
C ARG A 120 -0.32 -4.89 16.24
N GLN A 121 -1.53 -4.65 16.74
CA GLN A 121 -2.00 -5.21 18.00
C GLN A 121 -2.13 -6.74 17.94
N HIS A 122 -2.57 -7.30 16.82
CA HIS A 122 -2.75 -8.75 16.70
C HIS A 122 -1.45 -9.50 16.40
N LEU A 123 -0.61 -8.96 15.50
CA LEU A 123 0.61 -9.62 15.04
C LEU A 123 1.83 -9.33 15.91
N HIS A 124 1.81 -8.25 16.70
CA HIS A 124 2.90 -7.78 17.57
C HIS A 124 4.26 -7.67 16.85
N CYS A 125 4.25 -7.22 15.60
CA CYS A 125 5.43 -6.98 14.78
C CYS A 125 5.42 -5.53 14.25
N GLN A 126 6.61 -4.97 14.03
CA GLN A 126 6.77 -3.70 13.34
C GLN A 126 6.96 -4.02 11.87
N LEU A 127 6.07 -3.47 11.03
CA LEU A 127 6.00 -3.78 9.61
C LEU A 127 6.35 -2.53 8.79
N PRO A 128 7.17 -2.68 7.73
CA PRO A 128 7.34 -1.61 6.76
C PRO A 128 6.03 -1.37 6.01
N VAL A 129 5.66 -0.09 5.90
CA VAL A 129 4.46 0.37 5.20
C VAL A 129 4.89 1.14 3.95
N TYR A 130 4.43 0.67 2.81
CA TYR A 130 4.63 1.29 1.50
C TYR A 130 3.31 1.89 1.05
N VAL A 131 3.30 3.20 0.76
CA VAL A 131 2.11 3.88 0.27
C VAL A 131 2.18 3.94 -1.26
N VAL A 132 1.17 3.44 -1.94
CA VAL A 132 1.06 3.44 -3.40
C VAL A 132 -0.18 4.23 -3.78
N LEU A 133 0.05 5.40 -4.36
CA LEU A 133 -0.96 6.23 -5.01
C LEU A 133 -1.23 5.62 -6.39
N THR A 134 -2.47 5.19 -6.60
CA THR A 134 -2.93 4.54 -7.82
C THR A 134 -3.73 5.52 -8.68
N ARG A 135 -4.01 5.11 -9.91
CA ARG A 135 -4.85 5.83 -10.87
C ARG A 135 -4.34 7.23 -11.20
N LEU A 136 -3.01 7.38 -11.29
CA LEU A 136 -2.36 8.62 -11.75
C LEU A 136 -2.85 9.02 -13.16
N ASP A 137 -3.27 8.04 -13.96
CA ASP A 137 -3.87 8.19 -15.30
C ASP A 137 -5.20 8.94 -15.34
N LEU A 138 -5.95 8.98 -14.23
CA LEU A 138 -7.20 9.73 -14.16
C LEU A 138 -7.00 11.24 -14.03
N LEU A 139 -5.78 11.70 -13.80
CA LEU A 139 -5.49 13.14 -13.76
C LEU A 139 -5.49 13.73 -15.17
N GLN A 140 -6.18 14.86 -15.31
CA GLN A 140 -6.28 15.56 -16.58
C GLN A 140 -4.87 15.98 -17.05
N GLY A 141 -4.50 15.56 -18.26
CA GLY A 141 -3.19 15.85 -18.87
C GLY A 141 -2.13 14.75 -18.68
N PHE A 142 -2.44 13.66 -17.96
CA PHE A 142 -1.54 12.52 -17.82
C PHE A 142 -1.11 11.95 -19.17
N ALA A 143 -2.08 11.65 -20.05
CA ALA A 143 -1.81 11.05 -21.36
C ALA A 143 -0.89 11.95 -22.21
N ALA A 144 -1.13 13.26 -22.23
CA ALA A 144 -0.32 14.22 -22.99
C ALA A 144 1.13 14.27 -22.50
N LEU A 145 1.34 14.13 -21.20
CA LEU A 145 2.68 14.17 -20.59
C LEU A 145 3.46 12.86 -20.79
N PHE A 146 2.79 11.72 -20.60
CA PHE A 146 3.46 10.41 -20.54
C PHE A 146 3.34 9.58 -21.82
N GLN A 147 2.65 10.07 -22.85
CA GLN A 147 2.59 9.47 -24.19
C GLN A 147 3.99 9.30 -24.79
N SER A 148 4.86 10.29 -24.64
CA SER A 148 6.21 10.32 -25.23
C SER A 148 7.24 9.48 -24.48
N LEU A 149 6.89 8.92 -23.31
CA LEU A 149 7.80 8.08 -22.55
C LEU A 149 8.13 6.79 -23.31
N ASN A 150 9.42 6.46 -23.33
CA ASN A 150 9.92 5.18 -23.81
C ASN A 150 9.54 4.06 -22.84
N ARG A 151 9.56 2.81 -23.30
CA ARG A 151 9.22 1.63 -22.48
C ARG A 151 10.02 1.57 -21.17
N GLN A 152 11.30 1.92 -21.20
CA GLN A 152 12.15 1.95 -20.00
C GLN A 152 11.65 2.97 -18.98
N ASP A 153 11.31 4.19 -19.42
CA ASP A 153 10.80 5.25 -18.53
C ASP A 153 9.40 4.93 -17.99
N ARG A 154 8.56 4.24 -18.80
CA ARG A 154 7.25 3.74 -18.34
C ARG A 154 7.39 2.66 -17.27
N ASP A 155 8.41 1.82 -17.37
CA ASP A 155 8.68 0.75 -16.41
C ASP A 155 9.45 1.25 -15.18
N ALA A 156 9.99 2.49 -15.19
CA ALA A 156 10.75 3.08 -14.09
C ALA A 156 9.89 3.32 -12.82
N ILE A 157 10.52 3.55 -11.68
CA ILE A 157 9.81 3.83 -10.43
C ILE A 157 9.58 5.34 -10.31
N LEU A 158 8.32 5.74 -10.13
CA LEU A 158 7.96 7.11 -9.77
C LEU A 158 7.60 7.16 -8.28
N GLY A 159 8.51 7.69 -7.46
CA GLY A 159 8.30 7.78 -6.01
C GLY A 159 9.57 8.00 -5.23
N VAL A 160 9.43 7.97 -3.90
CA VAL A 160 10.53 8.12 -2.94
C VAL A 160 10.55 6.94 -1.98
N THR A 161 11.75 6.42 -1.75
CA THR A 161 12.04 5.33 -0.83
C THR A 161 12.82 5.92 0.34
N PHE A 162 12.23 5.98 1.53
CA PHE A 162 12.79 6.76 2.65
C PHE A 162 14.05 6.17 3.28
N THR A 163 14.81 6.89 4.10
CA THR A 163 15.83 6.23 4.93
C THR A 163 15.18 5.36 6.03
N ARG A 164 15.86 4.29 6.50
CA ARG A 164 15.25 3.28 7.41
C ARG A 164 14.74 3.87 8.74
N ARG A 165 15.37 4.95 9.23
CA ARG A 165 14.98 5.66 10.45
C ARG A 165 14.27 6.98 10.17
N ALA A 166 13.87 7.24 8.93
CA ALA A 166 13.23 8.50 8.56
C ALA A 166 11.93 8.78 9.33
N HIS A 167 11.24 7.72 9.75
CA HIS A 167 10.02 7.79 10.55
C HIS A 167 10.27 8.11 12.04
N GLU A 168 11.51 8.01 12.55
CA GLU A 168 11.84 8.28 13.96
C GLU A 168 12.17 9.75 14.20
N ASN A 169 12.70 10.46 13.19
CA ASN A 169 13.19 11.83 13.28
C ASN A 169 12.40 12.83 12.41
N ASP A 170 11.25 12.42 11.87
CA ASP A 170 10.48 13.19 10.86
C ASP A 170 11.25 13.52 9.56
N ASP A 171 12.42 12.91 9.32
CA ASP A 171 13.21 13.08 8.09
C ASP A 171 12.43 12.66 6.84
N TRP A 172 11.43 11.78 6.99
CA TRP A 172 10.54 11.37 5.90
C TRP A 172 9.85 12.56 5.24
N ARG A 173 9.53 13.62 6.01
CA ARG A 173 8.91 14.84 5.49
C ARG A 173 9.87 15.60 4.59
N THR A 174 11.13 15.71 5.03
CA THR A 174 12.20 16.39 4.29
C THR A 174 12.50 15.64 2.99
N GLU A 175 12.64 14.32 3.06
CA GLU A 175 12.88 13.47 1.90
C GLU A 175 11.71 13.52 0.89
N LEU A 176 10.46 13.49 1.38
CA LEU A 176 9.27 13.61 0.53
C LEU A 176 9.18 14.98 -0.14
N ASN A 177 9.44 16.06 0.60
CA ASN A 177 9.45 17.42 0.06
C ASN A 177 10.55 17.61 -0.98
N ALA A 178 11.76 17.09 -0.73
CA ALA A 178 12.87 17.13 -1.68
C ALA A 178 12.54 16.39 -2.99
N PHE A 179 11.90 15.22 -2.89
CA PHE A 179 11.38 14.49 -4.05
C PHE A 179 10.36 15.34 -4.81
N TRP A 180 9.38 15.93 -4.13
CA TRP A 180 8.33 16.74 -4.77
C TRP A 180 8.89 17.98 -5.46
N GLN A 181 9.82 18.69 -4.80
CA GLN A 181 10.50 19.85 -5.37
C GLN A 181 11.28 19.47 -6.63
N THR A 182 12.14 18.45 -6.54
CA THR A 182 12.92 17.96 -7.68
C THR A 182 12.03 17.57 -8.85
N TRP A 183 10.91 16.90 -8.56
CA TRP A 183 9.98 16.47 -9.58
C TRP A 183 9.24 17.64 -10.23
N VAL A 184 8.79 18.61 -9.43
CA VAL A 184 8.16 19.85 -9.92
C VAL A 184 9.14 20.67 -10.76
N ASP A 185 10.40 20.77 -10.35
CA ASP A 185 11.42 21.52 -11.09
C ASP A 185 11.71 20.86 -12.44
N ARG A 186 11.85 19.53 -12.49
CA ARG A 186 11.98 18.77 -13.74
C ARG A 186 10.78 18.97 -14.66
N MET A 187 9.57 18.98 -14.08
CA MET A 187 8.34 19.25 -14.82
C MET A 187 8.31 20.67 -15.38
N ASN A 188 8.68 21.67 -14.58
CA ASN A 188 8.74 23.08 -15.00
C ASN A 188 9.79 23.32 -16.10
N LEU A 189 10.91 22.58 -16.07
CA LEU A 189 11.93 22.63 -17.11
C LEU A 189 11.47 21.97 -18.42
N ALA A 190 10.72 20.86 -18.34
CA ALA A 190 10.23 20.14 -19.52
C ALA A 190 8.97 20.76 -20.14
N LEU A 191 8.19 21.52 -19.35
CA LEU A 191 6.91 22.11 -19.76
C LEU A 191 7.00 23.00 -21.02
N PRO A 192 7.95 23.95 -21.13
CA PRO A 192 8.07 24.81 -22.32
C PRO A 192 8.26 24.01 -23.61
N ASP A 193 9.17 23.03 -23.61
CA ASP A 193 9.46 22.20 -24.78
C ASP A 193 8.22 21.37 -25.20
N LEU A 194 7.52 20.81 -24.21
CA LEU A 194 6.28 20.07 -24.45
C LEU A 194 5.15 20.98 -24.96
N MET A 195 5.06 22.22 -24.47
CA MET A 195 4.07 23.20 -24.92
C MET A 195 4.33 23.67 -26.37
N VAL A 196 5.59 23.77 -26.78
CA VAL A 196 5.96 24.07 -28.16
C VAL A 196 5.63 22.90 -29.07
N ALA A 197 5.95 21.67 -28.66
CA ALA A 197 5.71 20.46 -29.45
C ALA A 197 4.21 20.11 -29.58
N GLN A 198 3.39 20.36 -28.55
CA GLN A 198 1.98 19.93 -28.50
C GLN A 198 1.00 21.10 -28.30
N THR A 199 0.76 21.86 -29.36
CA THR A 199 -0.06 23.09 -29.31
C THR A 199 -1.51 22.86 -28.84
N HIS A 200 -2.10 21.69 -29.10
CA HIS A 200 -3.48 21.37 -28.72
C HIS A 200 -3.65 20.89 -27.26
N THR A 201 -2.58 20.49 -26.57
CA THR A 201 -2.64 19.89 -25.22
C THR A 201 -2.03 20.79 -24.13
N ARG A 202 -1.60 22.02 -24.47
CA ARG A 202 -0.97 22.99 -23.54
C ARG A 202 -1.72 23.17 -22.23
N ALA A 203 -3.04 23.38 -22.31
CA ALA A 203 -3.89 23.56 -21.13
C ALA A 203 -3.91 22.31 -20.24
N SER A 204 -3.92 21.12 -20.84
CA SER A 204 -3.90 19.85 -20.11
C SER A 204 -2.56 19.58 -19.42
N LEU A 205 -1.44 19.90 -20.07
CA LEU A 205 -0.09 19.78 -19.49
C LEU A 205 0.07 20.70 -18.27
N PHE A 206 -0.40 21.95 -18.40
CA PHE A 206 -0.39 22.89 -17.30
C PHE A 206 -1.31 22.44 -16.14
N SER A 207 -2.52 21.97 -16.46
CA SER A 207 -3.47 21.44 -15.47
C SER A 207 -2.85 20.27 -14.69
N PHE A 208 -2.22 19.32 -15.37
CA PHE A 208 -1.55 18.19 -14.72
C PHE A 208 -0.48 18.64 -13.72
N SER A 209 0.41 19.54 -14.14
CA SER A 209 1.48 20.06 -13.28
C SER A 209 0.92 20.75 -12.02
N ARG A 210 -0.17 21.51 -12.16
CA ARG A 210 -0.84 22.18 -11.04
C ARG A 210 -1.55 21.21 -10.11
N GLN A 211 -2.25 20.21 -10.64
CA GLN A 211 -2.90 19.16 -9.84
C GLN A 211 -1.87 18.41 -8.99
N MET A 212 -0.73 18.11 -9.60
CA MET A 212 0.36 17.38 -8.96
C MET A 212 1.16 18.21 -7.96
N GLN A 213 1.29 19.53 -8.16
CA GLN A 213 1.77 20.42 -7.10
C GLN A 213 0.78 20.45 -5.92
N GLY A 214 -0.52 20.48 -6.23
CA GLY A 214 -1.60 20.46 -5.24
C GLY A 214 -1.71 19.16 -4.45
N SER A 215 -1.24 18.04 -4.99
CA SER A 215 -1.34 16.72 -4.32
C SER A 215 -0.39 16.54 -3.14
N ARG A 216 0.65 17.37 -3.04
CA ARG A 216 1.64 17.29 -1.97
C ARG A 216 1.00 17.49 -0.60
N GLU A 217 0.16 18.52 -0.45
CA GLU A 217 -0.38 18.91 0.85
C GLU A 217 -1.37 17.88 1.43
N PRO A 218 -2.37 17.37 0.67
CA PRO A 218 -3.24 16.30 1.15
C PRO A 218 -2.47 15.02 1.50
N LEU A 219 -1.43 14.69 0.74
CA LEU A 219 -0.59 13.52 0.98
C LEU A 219 0.21 13.66 2.28
N VAL A 220 0.89 14.79 2.48
CA VAL A 220 1.66 15.06 3.70
C VAL A 220 0.75 15.01 4.92
N SER A 221 -0.40 15.69 4.87
CA SER A 221 -1.37 15.70 5.97
C SER A 221 -1.91 14.29 6.29
N LEU A 222 -2.15 13.46 5.26
CA LEU A 222 -2.56 12.08 5.46
C LEU A 222 -1.45 11.24 6.12
N LEU A 223 -0.21 11.37 5.65
CA LEU A 223 0.94 10.63 6.20
C LEU A 223 1.25 11.04 7.65
N GLU A 224 1.19 12.34 7.96
CA GLU A 224 1.29 12.85 9.33
C GLU A 224 0.22 12.21 10.22
N GLY A 225 -1.04 12.25 9.81
CA GLY A 225 -2.12 11.65 10.58
C GLY A 225 -2.00 10.13 10.75
N LEU A 226 -1.38 9.44 9.80
CA LEU A 226 -1.15 7.99 9.84
C LEU A 226 -0.02 7.62 10.80
N LEU A 227 1.01 8.45 10.90
CA LEU A 227 2.16 8.26 11.78
C LEU A 227 1.94 8.81 13.19
N ASP A 228 1.01 9.74 13.35
CA ASP A 228 0.71 10.39 14.61
C ASP A 228 0.23 9.41 15.71
N GLY A 229 0.67 9.69 16.94
CA GLY A 229 0.30 9.01 18.18
C GLY A 229 1.37 8.06 18.75
N GLU A 230 1.57 8.12 20.06
CA GLU A 230 2.61 7.38 20.80
C GLU A 230 2.60 5.86 20.59
N ASN A 231 1.42 5.30 20.39
CA ASN A 231 1.28 3.87 20.15
C ASN A 231 1.55 3.49 18.69
N MET A 232 1.59 4.45 17.76
CA MET A 232 1.71 4.20 16.32
C MET A 232 3.16 4.06 15.83
N ASN A 233 3.81 2.97 16.22
CA ASN A 233 5.12 2.64 15.67
C ASN A 233 4.99 1.89 14.32
N VAL A 234 4.72 2.64 13.26
CA VAL A 234 4.66 2.18 11.88
C VAL A 234 5.91 2.64 11.13
N MET A 235 6.61 1.73 10.46
CA MET A 235 7.80 2.05 9.69
C MET A 235 7.39 2.49 8.27
N LEU A 236 7.14 3.78 8.05
CA LEU A 236 6.89 4.30 6.70
C LEU A 236 8.16 4.14 5.85
N ARG A 237 8.05 3.40 4.74
CA ARG A 237 9.21 3.01 3.93
C ARG A 237 9.30 3.72 2.59
N GLY A 238 8.19 4.17 2.04
CA GLY A 238 8.19 4.93 0.80
C GLY A 238 6.79 5.28 0.31
N VAL A 239 6.75 6.24 -0.61
CA VAL A 239 5.55 6.67 -1.32
C VAL A 239 5.79 6.57 -2.81
N TYR A 240 4.91 5.87 -3.53
CA TYR A 240 5.03 5.63 -4.96
C TYR A 240 3.75 6.03 -5.68
N LEU A 241 3.89 6.44 -6.94
CA LEU A 241 2.79 6.75 -7.82
C LEU A 241 2.76 5.72 -8.95
N THR A 242 1.57 5.22 -9.24
CA THR A 242 1.33 4.19 -10.24
C THR A 242 0.11 4.52 -11.06
N SER A 243 0.13 4.06 -12.31
CA SER A 243 -1.02 4.08 -13.18
C SER A 243 -1.25 2.70 -13.74
N SER A 244 -2.51 2.29 -13.78
CA SER A 244 -2.94 0.98 -14.25
C SER A 244 -3.84 1.13 -15.47
N LEU A 245 -3.85 0.09 -16.31
CA LEU A 245 -4.73 0.00 -17.48
C LEU A 245 -6.19 0.35 -17.18
N GLN A 246 -6.72 1.35 -17.88
CA GLN A 246 -8.15 1.63 -17.92
C GLN A 246 -8.79 0.81 -19.03
N ARG A 247 -9.71 -0.08 -18.67
CA ARG A 247 -10.73 -0.53 -19.63
C ARG A 247 -11.85 0.50 -19.65
N GLY A 248 -11.75 1.45 -20.60
CA GLY A 248 -12.86 2.16 -21.22
C GLY A 248 -13.89 2.85 -20.31
N GLN A 249 -13.52 3.95 -19.66
CA GLN A 249 -14.34 5.17 -19.48
C GLN A 249 -13.54 6.17 -18.66
N MET A 250 -13.06 7.24 -19.31
CA MET A 250 -12.58 8.42 -18.59
C MET A 250 -13.79 9.26 -18.21
N ASP A 251 -14.19 9.20 -16.95
CA ASP A 251 -15.04 10.24 -16.37
C ASP A 251 -14.14 11.46 -16.08
N ASP A 252 -14.43 12.61 -16.66
CA ASP A 252 -13.80 13.87 -16.24
C ASP A 252 -14.35 14.26 -14.86
N ILE A 253 -13.67 13.78 -13.81
CA ILE A 253 -14.09 13.90 -12.41
C ILE A 253 -14.17 15.38 -11.98
N PHE A 254 -13.37 16.27 -12.56
CA PHE A 254 -13.44 17.72 -12.27
C PHE A 254 -14.69 18.35 -12.87
N THR A 255 -15.05 17.97 -14.09
CA THR A 255 -16.31 18.41 -14.71
C THR A 255 -17.52 17.81 -13.99
N GLN A 256 -17.44 16.55 -13.54
CA GLN A 256 -18.51 15.91 -12.76
C GLN A 256 -18.65 16.48 -11.34
N SER A 257 -17.56 16.78 -10.63
CA SER A 257 -17.62 17.35 -9.28
C SER A 257 -18.20 18.76 -9.31
N ALA A 258 -17.80 19.58 -10.28
CA ALA A 258 -18.41 20.88 -10.55
C ALA A 258 -19.89 20.74 -10.98
N ALA A 259 -20.22 19.84 -11.91
CA ALA A 259 -21.61 19.64 -12.35
C ALA A 259 -22.54 19.16 -11.22
N ARG A 260 -22.06 18.29 -10.33
CA ARG A 260 -22.78 17.85 -9.11
C ARG A 260 -23.00 19.00 -8.14
N GLN A 261 -22.00 19.86 -7.96
CA GLN A 261 -22.10 21.04 -7.08
C GLN A 261 -23.12 22.05 -7.60
N TYR A 262 -23.27 22.19 -8.93
CA TYR A 262 -24.19 23.15 -9.57
C TYR A 262 -25.50 22.53 -10.09
N ARG A 263 -25.78 21.24 -9.84
CA ARG A 263 -26.96 20.50 -10.33
C ARG A 263 -27.18 20.59 -11.85
N LEU A 264 -26.10 20.68 -12.62
CA LEU A 264 -26.17 20.68 -14.08
C LEU A 264 -26.36 19.23 -14.58
N GLY A 265 -27.18 19.03 -15.62
CA GLY A 265 -27.49 17.71 -16.15
C GLY A 265 -26.25 16.97 -16.65
N ASN A 266 -26.18 15.66 -16.39
CA ASN A 266 -25.10 14.78 -16.87
C ASN A 266 -25.06 14.81 -18.40
N ASN A 267 -24.10 15.55 -18.97
CA ASN A 267 -23.83 15.48 -20.40
C ASN A 267 -22.96 14.24 -20.64
N PRO A 268 -23.38 13.24 -21.43
CA PRO A 268 -22.53 12.09 -21.74
C PRO A 268 -21.32 12.58 -22.54
N LEU A 269 -20.15 12.63 -21.88
CA LEU A 269 -18.90 12.93 -22.56
C LEU A 269 -18.56 11.80 -23.54
N ALA A 270 -18.01 12.18 -24.68
CA ALA A 270 -17.63 11.26 -25.75
C ALA A 270 -16.80 10.09 -25.22
N SER A 271 -17.23 8.86 -25.51
CA SER A 271 -16.43 7.67 -25.26
C SER A 271 -15.15 7.76 -26.10
N TRP A 272 -14.01 8.01 -25.47
CA TRP A 272 -12.72 7.92 -26.14
C TRP A 272 -12.49 6.46 -26.56
N PRO A 273 -11.95 6.20 -27.77
CA PRO A 273 -11.66 4.84 -28.20
C PRO A 273 -10.70 4.16 -27.21
N LEU A 274 -10.82 2.84 -27.04
CA LEU A 274 -9.90 2.02 -26.26
C LEU A 274 -8.49 2.15 -26.84
N VAL A 275 -7.76 3.18 -26.43
CA VAL A 275 -6.31 3.25 -26.62
C VAL A 275 -5.73 2.17 -25.72
N ASP A 276 -4.93 1.29 -26.32
CA ASP A 276 -4.18 0.24 -25.65
C ASP A 276 -3.33 0.89 -24.54
N THR A 277 -3.85 0.91 -23.31
CA THR A 277 -3.19 1.60 -22.21
C THR A 277 -2.06 0.70 -21.73
N ALA A 278 -0.84 1.19 -21.64
CA ALA A 278 0.22 0.45 -20.96
C ALA A 278 0.18 0.81 -19.47
N PRO A 279 0.48 -0.10 -18.53
CA PRO A 279 0.66 0.28 -17.13
C PRO A 279 1.91 1.17 -17.03
N TYR A 280 1.83 2.24 -16.23
CA TYR A 280 2.95 3.14 -15.98
C TYR A 280 3.41 2.98 -14.53
N PHE A 281 4.73 3.02 -14.36
CA PHE A 281 5.46 3.01 -13.09
C PHE A 281 5.18 1.80 -12.18
N THR A 282 4.67 0.72 -12.75
CA THR A 282 4.13 -0.42 -11.99
C THR A 282 5.04 -1.66 -12.06
N ARG A 283 5.75 -1.89 -13.18
CA ARG A 283 6.56 -3.11 -13.39
C ARG A 283 7.79 -3.21 -12.50
N SER A 284 8.60 -2.15 -12.39
CA SER A 284 9.81 -2.19 -11.56
C SER A 284 9.53 -2.00 -10.08
N LEU A 285 8.35 -1.46 -9.72
CA LEU A 285 7.97 -1.12 -8.35
C LEU A 285 8.02 -2.34 -7.41
N PHE A 286 7.43 -3.47 -7.82
CA PHE A 286 7.43 -4.67 -6.99
C PHE A 286 8.84 -5.24 -6.76
N PRO A 287 9.60 -5.62 -7.81
CA PRO A 287 10.91 -6.27 -7.62
C PRO A 287 11.97 -5.34 -7.03
N GLN A 288 11.97 -4.04 -7.35
CA GLN A 288 13.07 -3.14 -6.99
C GLN A 288 12.80 -2.24 -5.77
N ALA A 289 11.53 -2.07 -5.36
CA ALA A 289 11.21 -1.24 -4.19
C ALA A 289 10.40 -1.98 -3.13
N LEU A 290 9.25 -2.56 -3.49
CA LEU A 290 8.35 -3.17 -2.50
C LEU A 290 8.89 -4.49 -1.93
N LEU A 291 9.59 -5.27 -2.75
CA LEU A 291 10.12 -6.60 -2.39
C LEU A 291 11.65 -6.65 -2.28
N ALA A 292 12.34 -5.54 -2.59
CA ALA A 292 13.80 -5.50 -2.69
C ALA A 292 14.52 -5.67 -1.34
N GLU A 293 13.86 -5.35 -0.23
CA GLU A 293 14.44 -5.46 1.12
C GLU A 293 13.75 -6.57 1.92
N PRO A 294 14.14 -7.85 1.74
CA PRO A 294 13.64 -8.93 2.56
C PRO A 294 14.10 -8.75 4.02
N ASN A 295 13.24 -9.15 4.98
CA ASN A 295 13.50 -9.13 6.43
C ASN A 295 13.53 -7.75 7.12
N LEU A 296 12.97 -6.70 6.52
CA LEU A 296 12.73 -5.45 7.25
C LEU A 296 11.70 -5.60 8.38
N ALA A 297 10.77 -6.55 8.25
CA ALA A 297 9.80 -6.82 9.31
C ALA A 297 10.48 -7.45 10.52
N THR A 298 10.29 -6.81 11.68
CA THR A 298 10.74 -7.36 12.96
C THR A 298 9.97 -8.63 13.29
N GLU A 299 10.64 -9.61 13.90
CA GLU A 299 9.98 -10.82 14.40
C GLU A 299 8.89 -10.48 15.41
N SER A 300 7.84 -11.31 15.46
CA SER A 300 6.76 -11.11 16.43
C SER A 300 7.31 -11.17 17.86
N ARG A 301 7.10 -10.11 18.64
CA ARG A 301 7.54 -10.03 20.04
C ARG A 301 6.97 -11.18 20.89
N ALA A 302 5.73 -11.57 20.61
CA ALA A 302 5.06 -12.67 21.30
C ALA A 302 5.76 -14.02 21.05
N TRP A 303 6.27 -14.26 19.84
CA TRP A 303 7.03 -15.47 19.52
C TRP A 303 8.40 -15.44 20.20
N LEU A 304 9.10 -14.31 20.16
CA LEU A 304 10.40 -14.14 20.82
C LEU A 304 10.34 -14.44 22.31
N ILE A 305 9.33 -13.90 23.01
CA ILE A 305 9.14 -14.14 24.46
C ILE A 305 8.87 -15.62 24.74
N ARG A 306 8.00 -16.27 23.94
CA ARG A 306 7.70 -17.71 24.10
C ARG A 306 8.92 -18.58 23.82
N SER A 307 9.68 -18.26 22.78
CA SER A 307 10.89 -18.98 22.40
C SER A 307 11.96 -18.87 23.48
N ARG A 308 12.23 -17.64 23.98
CA ARG A 308 13.15 -17.41 25.10
C ARG A 308 12.71 -18.15 26.36
N ARG A 309 11.42 -18.12 26.71
CA ARG A 309 10.89 -18.83 27.89
C ARG A 309 11.05 -20.35 27.76
N ARG A 310 10.84 -20.92 26.57
CA ARG A 310 11.12 -22.34 26.31
C ARG A 310 12.61 -22.63 26.49
N LEU A 311 13.48 -21.81 25.91
CA LEU A 311 14.92 -21.97 26.01
C LEU A 311 15.40 -21.93 27.47
N THR A 312 14.89 -20.98 28.27
CA THR A 312 15.23 -20.87 29.70
C THR A 312 14.72 -22.06 30.52
N VAL A 313 13.55 -22.60 30.17
CA VAL A 313 13.02 -23.82 30.83
C VAL A 313 13.86 -25.04 30.45
N PHE A 314 14.25 -25.18 29.18
CA PHE A 314 15.14 -26.26 28.74
C PHE A 314 16.53 -26.15 29.37
N SER A 315 17.10 -24.94 29.47
CA SER A 315 18.39 -24.76 30.15
C SER A 315 18.30 -25.01 31.66
N ALA A 316 17.21 -24.58 32.31
CA ALA A 316 17.00 -24.83 33.74
C ALA A 316 16.80 -26.33 34.03
N THR A 317 15.98 -27.03 33.24
CA THR A 317 15.78 -28.48 33.38
C THR A 317 17.04 -29.27 33.07
N GLY A 318 17.81 -28.88 32.04
CA GLY A 318 19.13 -29.45 31.75
C GLY A 318 20.12 -29.22 32.89
N GLY A 319 20.14 -28.03 33.49
CA GLY A 319 20.97 -27.72 34.66
C GLY A 319 20.61 -28.54 35.90
N VAL A 320 19.32 -28.70 36.19
CA VAL A 320 18.84 -29.56 37.29
C VAL A 320 19.19 -31.02 37.05
N ALA A 321 19.01 -31.52 35.83
CA ALA A 321 19.38 -32.90 35.48
C ALA A 321 20.90 -33.14 35.60
N ALA A 322 21.72 -32.19 35.17
CA ALA A 322 23.18 -32.25 35.33
C ALA A 322 23.59 -32.25 36.81
N LEU A 323 22.98 -31.40 37.64
CA LEU A 323 23.21 -31.38 39.07
C LEU A 323 22.82 -32.69 39.75
N LEU A 324 21.67 -33.28 39.38
CA LEU A 324 21.24 -34.58 39.90
C LEU A 324 22.18 -35.73 39.50
N LEU A 325 22.73 -35.68 38.28
CA LEU A 325 23.73 -36.66 37.84
C LEU A 325 25.04 -36.52 38.63
N ILE A 326 25.48 -35.29 38.88
CA ILE A 326 26.70 -35.02 39.67
C ILE A 326 26.53 -35.44 41.13
N THR A 327 25.39 -35.10 41.76
CA THR A 327 25.13 -35.50 43.15
C THR A 327 24.92 -37.01 43.28
N GLY A 328 24.22 -37.64 42.32
CA GLY A 328 24.07 -39.09 42.27
C GLY A 328 25.40 -39.81 42.10
N TRP A 329 26.28 -39.31 41.21
CA TRP A 329 27.63 -39.84 41.06
C TRP A 329 28.45 -39.73 42.34
N HIS A 330 28.43 -38.55 42.98
CA HIS A 330 29.15 -38.32 44.22
C HIS A 330 28.62 -39.16 45.39
N HIS A 331 27.33 -39.50 45.41
CA HIS A 331 26.76 -40.37 46.46
C HIS A 331 27.09 -41.84 46.27
N TYR A 332 27.32 -42.29 45.03
CA TYR A 332 27.59 -43.70 44.73
C TYR A 332 29.08 -44.05 44.74
N TYR A 333 29.96 -43.09 44.44
CA TYR A 333 31.41 -43.32 44.29
C TYR A 333 32.28 -42.77 45.44
N ASN A 334 31.72 -42.07 46.44
CA ASN A 334 32.39 -41.68 47.68
C ASN A 334 31.70 -42.33 48.89
#